data_AF-A0A4S2KD74-F1
#
_entry.id   AF-A0A4S2KD74-F1
#
_cell.length_a   1.000
_cell.length_b   1.000
_cell.length_c   1.000
_cell.angle_alpha   90.00
_cell.angle_beta   90.00
_cell.angle_gamma   90.00
#
_symmetry.space_group_name_H-M   'P 1'
#
loop_
_entity.id
_entity.type
_entity.pdbx_description
1 polymer ?
#
loop_
_entity_poly.entity_id
_entity_poly.type
_entity_poly.pdbx_seq_one_letter_code
_entity_poly.pdbx_strand_id
1 'polypeptide(L)'
;MEGFWIYGAIHAIKALSYVYDLLTFPVYLILQRPWEKRKASRRIKARPISKDENQITYRSVDSPKPMHVMLEREKVDTLEKVLLWVVKMYGDKRCLGTRQILAEEDEPQPNGRIFKKYKMGDYKWKSFNDVNKLASSFGRGLVELGMKPRNNIVIFAETRAEWMIAAHACFKQNFTVVTIYATLGDEAIAHGINETEVDTVITSHELLPKFKRMLDMVPEVKKIIYMEDQLKPTSTKGYK
;
A
#
# COMPACT_ATOMS: atom_id res chain seq x y z
N MET A 1 28.85 45.67 -1.32
CA MET A 1 27.54 46.32 -1.56
C MET A 1 26.43 45.34 -1.96
N GLU A 2 26.74 44.16 -2.50
CA GLU A 2 25.71 43.17 -2.92
C GLU A 2 24.90 42.57 -1.76
N GLY A 3 25.51 42.36 -0.58
CA GLY A 3 24.82 41.77 0.57
C GLY A 3 23.72 42.63 1.20
N PHE A 4 23.80 43.96 1.07
CA PHE A 4 22.83 44.89 1.68
C PHE A 4 21.47 44.85 0.96
N TRP A 5 21.49 44.82 -0.38
CA TRP A 5 20.27 44.72 -1.19
C TRP A 5 19.59 43.35 -1.02
N ILE A 6 20.38 42.27 -0.94
CA ILE A 6 19.87 40.93 -0.66
C ILE A 6 19.22 40.89 0.72
N TYR A 7 19.87 41.47 1.74
CA TYR A 7 19.33 41.53 3.10
C TYR A 7 18.02 42.33 3.14
N GLY A 8 17.97 43.48 2.46
CA GLY A 8 16.76 44.30 2.34
C GLY A 8 15.61 43.55 1.63
N ALA A 9 15.89 42.87 0.53
CA ALA A 9 14.90 42.07 -0.20
C ALA A 9 14.35 40.92 0.65
N ILE A 10 15.21 40.20 1.39
CA ILE A 10 14.79 39.13 2.32
C ILE A 10 13.88 39.70 3.41
N HIS A 11 14.20 40.88 3.96
CA HIS A 11 13.36 41.51 4.99
C HIS A 11 12.00 41.96 4.43
N ALA A 12 11.98 42.50 3.21
CA ALA A 12 10.74 42.85 2.53
C ALA A 12 9.85 41.62 2.27
N ILE A 13 10.42 40.51 1.81
CA ILE A 13 9.69 39.24 1.61
C ILE A 13 9.14 38.71 2.93
N LYS A 14 9.93 38.74 4.01
CA LYS A 14 9.47 38.34 5.35
C LYS A 14 8.33 39.21 5.85
N ALA A 15 8.42 40.53 5.67
CA ALA A 15 7.37 41.46 6.06
C ALA A 15 6.08 41.22 5.26
N LEU A 16 6.18 41.03 3.95
CA LEU A 16 5.05 40.69 3.08
C LEU A 16 4.41 39.35 3.47
N SER A 17 5.21 38.31 3.72
CA SER A 17 4.72 37.01 4.20
C SER A 17 3.99 37.15 5.54
N TYR A 18 4.54 37.94 6.47
CA TYR A 18 3.92 38.16 7.77
C TYR A 18 2.59 38.89 7.67
N VAL A 19 2.49 39.92 6.81
CA VAL A 19 1.23 40.62 6.54
C VAL A 19 0.22 39.69 5.88
N TYR A 20 0.64 38.89 4.90
CA TYR A 20 -0.21 37.88 4.27
C TYR A 20 -0.74 36.87 5.30
N ASP A 21 0.12 36.35 6.18
CA ASP A 21 -0.27 35.43 7.24
C ASP A 21 -1.23 36.08 8.23
N LEU A 22 -0.97 37.33 8.65
CA LEU A 22 -1.84 38.07 9.56
C LEU A 22 -3.25 38.27 8.98
N LEU A 23 -3.34 38.58 7.68
CA LEU A 23 -4.60 38.79 6.98
C LEU A 23 -5.34 37.48 6.71
N THR A 24 -4.63 36.43 6.31
CA THR A 24 -5.24 35.15 5.93
C THR A 24 -5.51 34.25 7.13
N PHE A 25 -4.78 34.39 8.23
CA PHE A 25 -4.92 33.53 9.41
C PHE A 25 -6.34 33.55 10.01
N PRO A 26 -7.00 34.69 10.24
CA PRO A 26 -8.39 34.71 10.72
C PRO A 26 -9.36 34.01 9.75
N VAL A 27 -9.16 34.20 8.44
CA VAL A 27 -9.97 33.55 7.40
C VAL A 27 -9.79 32.03 7.45
N TYR A 28 -8.54 31.54 7.49
CA TYR A 28 -8.26 30.11 7.64
C TYR A 28 -8.74 29.56 8.98
N LEU A 29 -8.63 30.32 10.06
CA LEU A 29 -9.08 29.91 11.39
C LEU A 29 -10.59 29.66 11.40
N ILE A 30 -11.37 30.54 10.76
CA ILE A 30 -12.82 30.40 10.63
C ILE A 30 -13.21 29.26 9.68
N LEU A 31 -12.54 29.14 8.53
CA LEU A 31 -12.85 28.10 7.53
C LEU A 31 -12.47 26.70 8.01
N GLN A 32 -11.29 26.55 8.62
CA GLN A 32 -10.77 25.24 9.03
C GLN A 32 -11.32 24.74 10.37
N ARG A 33 -11.87 25.64 11.20
CA ARG A 33 -12.44 25.36 12.53
C ARG A 33 -11.59 24.40 13.36
N PRO A 34 -10.33 24.73 13.69
CA PRO A 34 -9.43 23.81 14.37
C PRO A 34 -9.93 23.39 15.76
N TRP A 35 -10.81 24.17 16.39
CA TRP A 35 -11.48 23.78 17.64
C TRP A 35 -12.37 22.55 17.46
N GLU A 36 -13.07 22.39 16.33
CA GLU A 36 -13.86 21.19 16.03
C GLU A 36 -12.97 19.97 15.83
N LYS A 37 -11.86 20.12 15.07
CA LYS A 37 -10.85 19.06 14.91
C LYS A 37 -10.23 18.66 16.24
N ARG A 38 -9.90 19.63 17.09
CA ARG A 38 -9.37 19.38 18.45
C ARG A 38 -10.40 18.69 19.33
N LYS A 39 -11.66 19.12 19.31
CA LYS A 39 -12.77 18.48 20.04
C LYS A 39 -12.97 17.04 19.57
N ALA A 40 -12.98 16.80 18.26
CA ALA A 40 -13.10 15.46 17.67
C ALA A 40 -11.89 14.57 17.98
N SER A 41 -10.69 15.12 18.03
CA SER A 41 -9.48 14.39 18.41
C SER A 41 -9.51 13.98 19.89
N ARG A 42 -9.91 14.90 20.78
CA ARG A 42 -9.99 14.69 22.24
C ARG A 42 -11.20 13.86 22.68
N ARG A 43 -12.18 13.62 21.82
CA ARG A 43 -13.34 12.78 22.17
C ARG A 43 -12.88 11.38 22.56
N ILE A 44 -13.53 10.81 23.56
CA ILE A 44 -13.36 9.40 23.92
C ILE A 44 -13.83 8.56 22.73
N LYS A 45 -12.98 7.68 22.22
CA LYS A 45 -13.30 6.82 21.06
C LYS A 45 -13.67 5.41 21.48
N ALA A 46 -13.18 4.95 22.63
CA ALA A 46 -13.48 3.64 23.18
C ALA A 46 -13.50 3.68 24.71
N ARG A 47 -14.25 2.76 25.33
CA ARG A 47 -14.31 2.56 26.78
C ARG A 47 -14.02 1.09 27.13
N PRO A 48 -13.44 0.80 28.29
CA PRO A 48 -13.29 -0.57 28.75
C PRO A 48 -14.67 -1.18 29.02
N ILE A 49 -14.91 -2.39 28.52
CA ILE A 49 -16.15 -3.14 28.74
C ILE A 49 -15.95 -4.36 29.66
N SER A 50 -14.74 -4.88 29.74
CA SER A 50 -14.32 -5.93 30.66
C SER A 50 -12.86 -5.72 31.04
N LYS A 51 -12.53 -6.13 32.26
CA LYS A 51 -11.17 -6.08 32.81
C LYS A 51 -10.97 -7.30 33.68
N ASP A 52 -9.98 -8.10 33.29
CA ASP A 52 -9.48 -9.24 34.06
C ASP A 52 -8.07 -8.89 34.57
N GLU A 53 -7.44 -9.77 35.34
CA GLU A 53 -6.09 -9.53 35.88
C GLU A 53 -5.04 -9.31 34.77
N ASN A 54 -5.23 -9.93 33.61
CA ASN A 54 -4.26 -9.93 32.51
C ASN A 54 -4.69 -9.14 31.27
N GLN A 55 -5.94 -8.67 31.19
CA GLN A 55 -6.44 -8.03 29.97
C GLN A 55 -7.53 -6.98 30.23
N ILE A 56 -7.58 -5.99 29.34
CA ILE A 56 -8.65 -4.99 29.30
C ILE A 56 -9.22 -4.98 27.88
N THR A 57 -10.52 -5.27 27.74
CA THR A 57 -11.20 -5.21 26.44
C THR A 57 -11.84 -3.83 26.28
N TYR A 58 -11.48 -3.14 25.20
CA TYR A 58 -12.07 -1.84 24.84
C TYR A 58 -13.13 -2.01 23.74
N ARG A 59 -14.23 -1.26 23.84
CA ARG A 59 -15.25 -1.14 22.79
C ARG A 59 -15.43 0.31 22.37
N SER A 60 -15.63 0.52 21.07
CA SER A 60 -15.98 1.84 20.53
C SER A 60 -17.20 2.42 21.23
N VAL A 61 -17.20 3.73 21.51
CA VAL A 61 -18.40 4.44 21.99
C VAL A 61 -19.33 4.86 20.85
N ASP A 62 -18.82 4.87 19.62
CA ASP A 62 -19.61 5.18 18.43
C ASP A 62 -20.53 3.99 18.12
N SER A 63 -21.81 4.26 17.87
CA SER A 63 -22.76 3.23 17.44
C SER A 63 -22.39 2.64 16.07
N PRO A 64 -22.76 1.38 15.80
CA PRO A 64 -22.65 0.77 14.47
C PRO A 64 -23.11 1.70 13.35
N LYS A 65 -22.22 1.97 12.39
CA LYS A 65 -22.58 2.73 11.18
C LYS A 65 -23.43 1.87 10.24
N PRO A 66 -24.21 2.45 9.31
CA PRO A 66 -25.05 1.69 8.39
C PRO A 66 -24.31 0.58 7.64
N MET A 67 -23.07 0.83 7.21
CA MET A 67 -22.23 -0.18 6.57
C MET A 67 -21.96 -1.39 7.47
N HIS A 68 -21.68 -1.17 8.76
CA HIS A 68 -21.43 -2.25 9.72
C HIS A 68 -22.69 -3.09 9.93
N VAL A 69 -23.84 -2.43 10.11
CA VAL A 69 -25.15 -3.10 10.23
C VAL A 69 -25.47 -3.94 8.99
N MET A 70 -25.14 -3.43 7.79
CA MET A 70 -25.30 -4.19 6.55
C MET A 70 -24.39 -5.42 6.50
N LEU A 71 -23.12 -5.30 6.87
CA LEU A 71 -22.18 -6.42 6.88
C LEU A 71 -22.62 -7.52 7.87
N GLU A 72 -23.07 -7.13 9.07
CA GLU A 72 -23.61 -8.07 10.07
C GLU A 72 -24.87 -8.76 9.57
N ARG A 73 -25.82 -8.01 9.00
CA ARG A 73 -27.07 -8.54 8.45
C ARG A 73 -26.81 -9.57 7.34
N GLU A 74 -25.85 -9.29 6.45
CA GLU A 74 -25.47 -10.16 5.34
C GLU A 74 -24.46 -11.25 5.75
N LYS A 75 -24.10 -11.35 7.05
CA LYS A 75 -23.14 -12.32 7.60
C LYS A 75 -21.78 -12.31 6.87
N VAL A 76 -21.30 -11.10 6.56
CA VAL A 76 -20.02 -10.85 5.94
C VAL A 76 -18.94 -10.75 7.03
N ASP A 77 -18.34 -11.89 7.35
CA ASP A 77 -17.42 -12.08 8.48
C ASP A 77 -15.97 -12.43 8.07
N THR A 78 -15.70 -12.55 6.77
CA THR A 78 -14.34 -12.79 6.23
C THR A 78 -13.97 -11.78 5.15
N LEU A 79 -12.67 -11.56 4.93
CA LEU A 79 -12.17 -10.69 3.87
C LEU A 79 -12.59 -11.16 2.46
N GLU A 80 -12.70 -12.48 2.26
CA GLU A 80 -13.27 -13.02 1.02
C GLU A 80 -14.73 -12.61 0.86
N LYS A 81 -15.57 -12.82 1.89
CA LYS A 81 -16.98 -12.46 1.83
C LYS A 81 -17.17 -10.97 1.59
N VAL A 82 -16.30 -10.11 2.17
CA VAL A 82 -16.30 -8.68 1.88
C VAL A 82 -16.09 -8.42 0.40
N LEU A 83 -15.08 -9.03 -0.22
CA LEU A 83 -14.85 -8.86 -1.67
C LEU A 83 -16.06 -9.34 -2.48
N LEU A 84 -16.59 -10.53 -2.19
CA LEU A 84 -17.74 -11.08 -2.90
C LEU A 84 -18.99 -10.20 -2.76
N TRP A 85 -19.22 -9.63 -1.57
CA TRP A 85 -20.33 -8.72 -1.30
C TRP A 85 -20.18 -7.41 -2.08
N VAL A 86 -18.99 -6.82 -2.10
CA VAL A 86 -18.71 -5.60 -2.88
C VAL A 86 -18.82 -5.86 -4.39
N VAL A 87 -18.34 -7.01 -4.87
CA VAL A 87 -18.48 -7.43 -6.28
C VAL A 87 -19.96 -7.58 -6.65
N LYS A 88 -20.78 -8.18 -5.77
CA LYS A 88 -22.22 -8.31 -5.98
C LYS A 88 -22.92 -6.95 -6.14
N MET A 89 -22.49 -5.93 -5.38
CA MET A 89 -23.11 -4.59 -5.43
C MET A 89 -22.55 -3.67 -6.52
N TYR A 90 -21.27 -3.83 -6.87
CA TYR A 90 -20.54 -2.86 -7.70
C TYR A 90 -19.74 -3.51 -8.83
N GLY A 91 -20.10 -4.72 -9.26
CA GLY A 91 -19.33 -5.57 -10.18
C GLY A 91 -18.64 -4.83 -11.32
N ASP A 92 -19.39 -4.02 -12.09
CA ASP A 92 -18.86 -3.34 -13.29
C ASP A 92 -18.24 -1.96 -13.01
N LYS A 93 -18.26 -1.49 -11.75
CA LYS A 93 -17.65 -0.21 -11.38
C LYS A 93 -16.13 -0.33 -11.36
N ARG A 94 -15.45 0.78 -11.69
CA ARG A 94 -14.00 0.92 -11.63
C ARG A 94 -13.49 0.62 -10.21
N CYS A 95 -12.58 -0.34 -10.09
CA CYS A 95 -12.03 -0.81 -8.81
C CYS A 95 -10.55 -0.43 -8.67
N LEU A 96 -9.69 -0.98 -9.54
CA LEU A 96 -8.24 -0.73 -9.52
C LEU A 96 -7.82 -0.06 -10.83
N GLY A 97 -7.18 1.10 -10.73
CA GLY A 97 -6.67 1.87 -11.87
C GLY A 97 -5.16 1.85 -11.91
N THR A 98 -4.58 1.36 -13.01
CA THR A 98 -3.13 1.41 -13.24
C THR A 98 -2.87 2.37 -14.38
N ARG A 99 -1.93 3.30 -14.19
CA ARG A 99 -1.55 4.23 -15.25
C ARG A 99 -0.64 3.52 -16.25
N GLN A 100 -0.95 3.68 -17.53
CA GLN A 100 -0.12 3.13 -18.59
C GLN A 100 1.22 3.87 -18.64
N ILE A 101 2.33 3.14 -18.67
CA ILE A 101 3.65 3.70 -18.92
C ILE A 101 3.90 3.56 -20.43
N LEU A 102 4.10 4.68 -21.12
CA LEU A 102 4.30 4.72 -22.57
C LEU A 102 5.78 4.70 -22.95
N ALA A 103 6.62 5.35 -22.14
CA ALA A 103 8.06 5.36 -22.30
C ALA A 103 8.76 5.65 -20.96
N GLU A 104 10.00 5.21 -20.84
CA GLU A 104 10.92 5.58 -19.77
C GLU A 104 12.15 6.21 -20.43
N GLU A 105 12.49 7.43 -20.00
CA GLU A 105 13.60 8.23 -20.52
C GLU A 105 14.56 8.55 -19.37
N ASP A 106 15.85 8.36 -19.60
CA ASP A 106 16.90 8.74 -18.65
C ASP A 106 17.28 10.21 -18.87
N GLU A 107 17.03 11.05 -17.86
CA GLU A 107 17.36 12.47 -17.85
C GLU A 107 18.63 12.68 -17.02
N PRO A 108 19.82 12.84 -17.65
CA PRO A 108 21.06 13.08 -16.93
C PRO A 108 21.04 14.49 -16.32
N GLN A 109 21.29 14.57 -15.03
CA GLN A 109 21.38 15.81 -14.29
C GLN A 109 22.82 16.36 -14.33
N PRO A 110 23.03 17.68 -14.19
CA PRO A 110 24.37 18.28 -14.20
C PRO A 110 25.32 17.74 -13.12
N ASN A 111 24.78 17.14 -12.05
CA ASN A 111 25.55 16.50 -10.98
C ASN A 111 25.89 15.02 -11.25
N GLY A 112 25.65 14.52 -12.47
CA GLY A 112 25.91 13.13 -12.87
C GLY A 112 24.84 12.12 -12.41
N ARG A 113 23.80 12.54 -11.69
CA ARG A 113 22.68 11.66 -11.34
C ARG A 113 21.77 11.48 -12.56
N ILE A 114 21.29 10.26 -12.78
CA ILE A 114 20.31 9.98 -13.83
C ILE A 114 18.93 9.92 -13.18
N PHE A 115 18.02 10.76 -13.67
CA PHE A 115 16.61 10.73 -13.27
C PHE A 115 15.83 9.92 -14.28
N LYS A 116 15.03 8.97 -13.80
CA LYS A 116 14.10 8.22 -14.66
C LYS A 116 12.82 9.01 -14.82
N LYS A 117 12.53 9.43 -16.04
CA LYS A 117 11.32 10.15 -16.41
C LYS A 117 10.38 9.20 -17.12
N TYR A 118 9.17 9.07 -16.60
CA TYR A 118 8.15 8.23 -17.20
C TYR A 118 7.17 9.08 -18.01
N LYS A 119 7.01 8.74 -19.28
CA LYS A 119 5.92 9.26 -20.10
C LYS A 119 4.67 8.45 -19.80
N MET A 120 3.74 9.05 -19.08
CA MET A 120 2.54 8.37 -18.59
C MET A 120 1.34 8.63 -19.50
N GLY A 121 0.63 7.56 -19.86
CA GLY A 121 -0.64 7.61 -20.58
C GLY A 121 -1.85 7.64 -19.66
N ASP A 122 -2.97 7.14 -20.18
CA ASP A 122 -4.25 7.05 -19.49
C ASP A 122 -4.27 5.93 -18.43
N TYR A 123 -5.23 6.04 -17.51
CA TYR A 123 -5.54 4.96 -16.57
C TYR A 123 -6.29 3.81 -17.26
N LYS A 124 -5.75 2.61 -17.12
CA LYS A 124 -6.46 1.36 -17.42
C LYS A 124 -7.11 0.85 -16.13
N TRP A 125 -8.43 0.75 -16.15
CA TRP A 125 -9.24 0.35 -15.01
C TRP A 125 -9.64 -1.12 -15.10
N LYS A 126 -9.57 -1.81 -13.96
CA LYS A 126 -10.19 -3.11 -13.74
C LYS A 126 -11.48 -2.91 -12.95
N SER A 127 -12.54 -3.58 -13.35
CA SER A 127 -13.80 -3.61 -12.60
C SER A 127 -13.67 -4.48 -11.34
N PHE A 128 -14.63 -4.42 -10.43
CA PHE A 128 -14.67 -5.35 -9.28
C PHE A 128 -14.78 -6.81 -9.76
N ASN A 129 -15.55 -7.05 -10.83
CA ASN A 129 -15.66 -8.36 -11.50
C ASN A 129 -14.29 -8.86 -11.98
N ASP A 130 -13.51 -8.00 -12.64
CA ASP A 130 -12.16 -8.35 -13.12
C ASP A 130 -11.22 -8.68 -11.96
N VAL A 131 -11.24 -7.86 -10.90
CA VAL A 131 -10.39 -8.06 -9.72
C VAL A 131 -10.71 -9.39 -9.04
N ASN A 132 -12.00 -9.71 -8.84
CA ASN A 132 -12.41 -10.99 -8.26
C ASN A 132 -12.00 -12.18 -9.13
N LYS A 133 -12.14 -12.07 -10.46
CA LYS A 133 -11.72 -13.11 -11.41
C LYS A 133 -10.21 -13.35 -11.35
N LEU A 134 -9.42 -12.26 -11.37
CA LEU A 134 -7.95 -12.34 -11.30
C LEU A 134 -7.50 -12.90 -9.95
N ALA A 135 -8.06 -12.44 -8.83
CA ALA A 135 -7.73 -12.95 -7.50
C ALA A 135 -8.07 -14.44 -7.37
N SER A 136 -9.23 -14.87 -7.89
CA SER A 136 -9.63 -16.29 -7.86
C SER A 136 -8.72 -17.16 -8.73
N SER A 137 -8.35 -16.70 -9.93
CA SER A 137 -7.43 -17.43 -10.81
C SER A 137 -6.01 -17.50 -10.23
N PHE A 138 -5.49 -16.38 -9.73
CA PHE A 138 -4.16 -16.34 -9.11
C PHE A 138 -4.10 -17.23 -7.86
N GLY A 139 -5.14 -17.19 -7.01
CA GLY A 139 -5.23 -18.05 -5.83
C GLY A 139 -5.24 -19.55 -6.19
N ARG A 140 -5.99 -19.94 -7.23
CA ARG A 140 -5.96 -21.32 -7.74
C ARG A 140 -4.58 -21.72 -8.26
N GLY A 141 -3.88 -20.80 -8.94
CA GLY A 141 -2.50 -21.03 -9.39
C GLY A 141 -1.54 -21.26 -8.22
N LEU A 142 -1.68 -20.52 -7.12
CA LEU A 142 -0.88 -20.75 -5.90
C LEU A 142 -1.15 -22.12 -5.28
N VAL A 143 -2.42 -22.57 -5.25
CA VAL A 143 -2.78 -23.93 -4.79
C VAL A 143 -2.14 -24.99 -5.69
N GLU A 144 -2.18 -24.81 -7.01
CA GLU A 144 -1.55 -25.71 -7.98
C GLU A 144 -0.03 -25.79 -7.78
N LEU A 145 0.62 -24.68 -7.37
CA LEU A 145 2.03 -24.62 -6.98
C LEU A 145 2.32 -25.24 -5.59
N GLY A 146 1.37 -26.00 -5.05
CA GLY A 146 1.49 -26.75 -3.80
C GLY A 146 1.19 -25.97 -2.53
N MET A 147 0.65 -24.74 -2.63
CA MET A 147 0.28 -23.98 -1.44
C MET A 147 -0.98 -24.50 -0.78
N LYS A 148 -0.94 -24.54 0.55
CA LYS A 148 -2.03 -25.03 1.40
C LYS A 148 -2.56 -23.90 2.28
N PRO A 149 -3.83 -23.99 2.71
CA PRO A 149 -4.38 -23.07 3.69
C PRO A 149 -3.44 -22.89 4.88
N ARG A 150 -3.31 -21.65 5.36
CA ARG A 150 -2.43 -21.17 6.44
C ARG A 150 -0.94 -21.16 6.13
N ASN A 151 -0.52 -21.49 4.91
CA ASN A 151 0.85 -21.17 4.50
C ASN A 151 1.04 -19.66 4.43
N ASN A 152 2.25 -19.23 4.79
CA ASN A 152 2.67 -17.85 4.75
C ASN A 152 3.19 -17.51 3.34
N ILE A 153 2.70 -16.41 2.78
CA ILE A 153 3.17 -15.88 1.49
C ILE A 153 3.61 -14.45 1.71
N VAL A 154 4.88 -14.16 1.39
CA VAL A 154 5.39 -12.79 1.42
C VAL A 154 4.98 -12.07 0.15
N ILE A 155 4.45 -10.86 0.31
CA ILE A 155 4.30 -9.88 -0.77
C ILE A 155 5.27 -8.74 -0.50
N PHE A 156 6.35 -8.71 -1.28
CA PHE A 156 7.41 -7.71 -1.25
C PHE A 156 7.35 -6.89 -2.54
N ALA A 157 6.44 -5.93 -2.58
CA ALA A 157 6.22 -5.07 -3.74
C ALA A 157 5.61 -3.75 -3.32
N GLU A 158 5.69 -2.78 -4.22
CA GLU A 158 5.14 -1.44 -4.06
C GLU A 158 3.62 -1.49 -4.17
N THR A 159 2.96 -0.42 -3.75
CA THR A 159 1.51 -0.28 -3.90
C THR A 159 1.12 -0.30 -5.37
N ARG A 160 0.61 -1.44 -5.85
CA ARG A 160 0.12 -1.64 -7.22
C ARG A 160 -1.12 -2.54 -7.27
N ALA A 161 -1.80 -2.57 -8.42
CA ALA A 161 -3.05 -3.32 -8.56
C ALA A 161 -2.84 -4.82 -8.34
N GLU A 162 -1.75 -5.37 -8.87
CA GLU A 162 -1.37 -6.77 -8.75
C GLU A 162 -1.09 -7.18 -7.30
N TRP A 163 -0.55 -6.26 -6.49
CA TRP A 163 -0.38 -6.46 -5.03
C TRP A 163 -1.73 -6.69 -4.35
N MET A 164 -2.72 -5.84 -4.65
CA MET A 164 -4.06 -5.96 -4.07
C MET A 164 -4.77 -7.24 -4.54
N ILE A 165 -4.59 -7.60 -5.81
CA ILE A 165 -5.11 -8.85 -6.37
C ILE A 165 -4.46 -10.06 -5.68
N ALA A 166 -3.15 -10.04 -5.46
CA ALA A 166 -2.42 -11.11 -4.77
C ALA A 166 -2.86 -11.26 -3.31
N ALA A 167 -3.07 -10.16 -2.59
CA ALA A 167 -3.59 -10.20 -1.22
C ALA A 167 -5.00 -10.82 -1.18
N HIS A 168 -5.90 -10.41 -2.08
CA HIS A 168 -7.24 -11.00 -2.17
C HIS A 168 -7.23 -12.47 -2.60
N ALA A 169 -6.27 -12.89 -3.43
CA ALA A 169 -6.07 -14.29 -3.77
C ALA A 169 -5.68 -15.12 -2.54
N CYS A 170 -4.80 -14.57 -1.69
CA CYS A 170 -4.42 -15.20 -0.42
C CYS A 170 -5.62 -15.34 0.52
N PHE A 171 -6.42 -14.28 0.68
CA PHE A 171 -7.62 -14.33 1.53
C PHE A 171 -8.64 -15.38 1.06
N LYS A 172 -8.81 -15.55 -0.25
CA LYS A 172 -9.69 -16.56 -0.85
C LYS A 172 -9.26 -18.00 -0.57
N GLN A 173 -7.96 -18.23 -0.48
CA GLN A 173 -7.39 -19.57 -0.25
C GLN A 173 -6.98 -19.80 1.20
N ASN A 174 -7.33 -18.86 2.10
CA ASN A 174 -6.95 -18.88 3.51
C ASN A 174 -5.42 -18.94 3.72
N PHE A 175 -4.64 -18.29 2.86
CA PHE A 175 -3.20 -18.10 3.07
C PHE A 175 -2.95 -16.90 3.98
N THR A 176 -1.87 -16.96 4.76
CA THR A 176 -1.42 -15.85 5.61
C THR A 176 -0.60 -14.89 4.76
N VAL A 177 -1.02 -13.63 4.67
CA VAL A 177 -0.28 -12.59 3.95
C VAL A 177 0.76 -11.97 4.86
N VAL A 178 2.02 -12.04 4.46
CA VAL A 178 3.13 -11.33 5.09
C VAL A 178 3.53 -10.17 4.18
N THR A 179 3.59 -8.95 4.71
CA THR A 179 3.92 -7.76 3.92
C THR A 179 5.29 -7.23 4.32
N ILE A 180 6.18 -7.06 3.33
CA ILE A 180 7.50 -6.46 3.55
C ILE A 180 7.61 -5.18 2.73
N TYR A 181 8.03 -4.09 3.36
CA TYR A 181 8.20 -2.80 2.69
C TYR A 181 9.39 -2.82 1.73
N ALA A 182 9.16 -2.36 0.50
CA ALA A 182 10.16 -2.29 -0.58
C ALA A 182 11.44 -1.49 -0.25
N THR A 183 11.34 -0.55 0.70
CA THR A 183 12.39 0.39 1.09
C THR A 183 13.34 -0.17 2.14
N LEU A 184 13.09 -1.38 2.66
CA LEU A 184 13.99 -2.01 3.63
C LEU A 184 15.32 -2.42 2.97
N GLY A 185 16.36 -2.43 3.80
CA GLY A 185 17.67 -2.98 3.44
C GLY A 185 17.64 -4.50 3.34
N ASP A 186 18.60 -5.08 2.62
CA ASP A 186 18.63 -6.51 2.27
C ASP A 186 18.58 -7.42 3.52
N GLU A 187 19.29 -7.08 4.60
CA GLU A 187 19.27 -7.84 5.87
C GLU A 187 17.91 -7.83 6.55
N ALA A 188 17.23 -6.69 6.58
CA ALA A 188 15.90 -6.57 7.18
C ALA A 188 14.84 -7.34 6.38
N ILE A 189 14.98 -7.38 5.05
CA ILE A 189 14.12 -8.19 4.19
C ILE A 189 14.35 -9.68 4.47
N ALA A 190 15.61 -10.12 4.50
CA ALA A 190 15.95 -11.52 4.80
C ALA A 190 15.46 -11.95 6.19
N HIS A 191 15.62 -11.09 7.19
CA HIS A 191 15.12 -11.34 8.54
C HIS A 191 13.59 -11.55 8.54
N GLY A 192 12.83 -10.65 7.90
CA GLY A 192 11.37 -10.78 7.82
C GLY A 192 10.89 -12.03 7.07
N ILE A 193 11.61 -12.44 6.02
CA ILE A 193 11.34 -13.68 5.28
C ILE A 193 11.58 -14.92 6.15
N ASN A 194 12.71 -14.96 6.85
CA ASN A 194 13.09 -16.11 7.68
C ASN A 194 12.20 -16.25 8.92
N GLU A 195 11.90 -15.13 9.60
CA GLU A 195 11.02 -15.09 10.78
C GLU A 195 9.61 -15.62 10.47
N THR A 196 9.17 -15.47 9.23
CA THR A 196 7.85 -15.91 8.79
C THR A 196 7.87 -17.26 8.07
N GLU A 197 9.02 -17.93 8.01
CA GLU A 197 9.19 -19.28 7.48
C GLU A 197 8.54 -19.47 6.09
N VAL A 198 8.62 -18.44 5.23
CA VAL A 198 7.95 -18.47 3.93
C VAL A 198 8.75 -19.24 2.89
N ASP A 199 8.05 -20.04 2.09
CA ASP A 199 8.66 -20.72 0.93
C ASP A 199 8.38 -20.03 -0.40
N THR A 200 7.40 -19.12 -0.43
CA THR A 200 6.89 -18.48 -1.64
C THR A 200 6.85 -16.97 -1.44
N VAL A 201 7.53 -16.25 -2.34
CA VAL A 201 7.60 -14.80 -2.35
C VAL A 201 6.98 -14.26 -3.62
N ILE A 202 6.14 -13.24 -3.48
CA ILE A 202 5.60 -12.45 -4.57
C ILE A 202 6.30 -11.08 -4.55
N THR A 203 6.96 -10.72 -5.65
CA THR A 203 7.74 -9.47 -5.76
C THR A 203 7.42 -8.69 -7.04
N SER A 204 7.94 -7.48 -7.18
CA SER A 204 7.87 -6.70 -8.42
C SER A 204 9.10 -6.92 -9.32
N HIS A 205 8.98 -6.56 -10.60
CA HIS A 205 10.11 -6.51 -11.55
C HIS A 205 11.30 -5.74 -10.99
N GLU A 206 11.04 -4.57 -10.39
CA GLU A 206 12.06 -3.64 -9.89
C GLU A 206 12.81 -4.21 -8.67
N LEU A 207 12.11 -4.99 -7.85
CA LEU A 207 12.65 -5.55 -6.62
C LEU A 207 13.23 -6.95 -6.78
N LEU A 208 12.85 -7.67 -7.84
CA LEU A 208 13.34 -9.02 -8.11
C LEU A 208 14.89 -9.10 -8.08
N PRO A 209 15.67 -8.17 -8.68
CA PRO A 209 17.14 -8.20 -8.60
C PRO A 209 17.72 -8.17 -7.19
N LYS A 210 17.00 -7.61 -6.20
CA LYS A 210 17.47 -7.64 -4.81
C LYS A 210 17.67 -9.08 -4.34
N PHE A 211 16.76 -9.99 -4.70
CA PHE A 211 16.85 -11.39 -4.29
C PHE A 211 18.17 -12.05 -4.69
N LYS A 212 18.79 -11.69 -5.82
CA LYS A 212 20.11 -12.23 -6.20
C LYS A 212 21.17 -12.09 -5.11
N ARG A 213 21.08 -11.02 -4.32
CA ARG A 213 22.00 -10.73 -3.21
C ARG A 213 21.60 -11.39 -1.90
N MET A 214 20.32 -11.78 -1.77
CA MET A 214 19.74 -12.30 -0.52
C MET A 214 19.43 -13.80 -0.57
N LEU A 215 19.49 -14.46 -1.73
CA LEU A 215 19.10 -15.86 -1.91
C LEU A 215 19.84 -16.84 -0.97
N ASP A 216 21.06 -16.49 -0.55
CA ASP A 216 21.84 -17.27 0.42
C ASP A 216 21.40 -17.03 1.86
N MET A 217 20.80 -15.87 2.15
CA MET A 217 20.25 -15.52 3.46
C MET A 217 18.83 -16.05 3.67
N VAL A 218 18.11 -16.43 2.61
CA VAL A 218 16.72 -16.91 2.66
C VAL A 218 16.57 -18.35 2.12
N PRO A 219 17.16 -19.35 2.79
CA PRO A 219 17.27 -20.71 2.26
C PRO A 219 15.93 -21.42 2.04
N GLU A 220 14.89 -21.06 2.78
CA GLU A 220 13.56 -21.68 2.68
C GLU A 220 12.76 -21.21 1.46
N VAL A 221 13.15 -20.10 0.84
CA VAL A 221 12.45 -19.56 -0.35
C VAL A 221 12.72 -20.48 -1.55
N LYS A 222 11.66 -21.16 -1.98
CA LYS A 222 11.65 -22.11 -3.11
C LYS A 222 11.03 -21.53 -4.37
N LYS A 223 10.12 -20.57 -4.21
CA LYS A 223 9.34 -19.99 -5.31
C LYS A 223 9.37 -18.48 -5.24
N ILE A 224 9.77 -17.84 -6.34
CA ILE A 224 9.65 -16.39 -6.51
C ILE A 224 8.71 -16.13 -7.69
N ILE A 225 7.57 -15.53 -7.39
CA ILE A 225 6.58 -15.06 -8.35
C ILE A 225 6.79 -13.56 -8.50
N TYR A 226 6.85 -13.04 -9.72
CA TYR A 226 7.07 -11.61 -9.94
C TYR A 226 5.94 -10.97 -10.75
N MET A 227 5.69 -9.70 -10.45
CA MET A 227 4.79 -8.83 -11.22
C MET A 227 5.61 -8.17 -12.32
N GLU A 228 5.17 -8.33 -13.57
CA GLU A 228 5.88 -7.81 -14.74
C GLU A 228 5.91 -6.27 -14.77
N ASP A 229 6.95 -5.74 -15.41
CA ASP A 229 7.00 -4.34 -15.83
C ASP A 229 6.20 -4.13 -17.12
N GLN A 230 5.69 -2.91 -17.33
CA GLN A 230 4.87 -2.61 -18.50
C GLN A 230 5.67 -2.47 -19.80
N LEU A 231 6.97 -2.16 -19.72
CA LEU A 231 7.81 -1.85 -20.87
C LEU A 231 8.96 -2.84 -21.07
N LYS A 232 9.53 -3.35 -19.98
CA LYS A 232 10.78 -4.09 -19.98
C LYS A 232 10.56 -5.57 -19.64
N PRO A 233 11.21 -6.48 -20.37
CA PRO A 233 11.21 -7.88 -19.99
C PRO A 233 11.94 -8.07 -18.66
N THR A 234 11.42 -8.96 -17.82
CA THR A 234 12.05 -9.31 -16.55
C THR A 234 13.08 -10.42 -16.76
N SER A 235 14.33 -10.18 -16.39
CA SER A 235 15.37 -11.22 -16.46
C SER A 235 15.19 -12.22 -15.32
N THR A 236 14.98 -13.48 -15.67
CA THR A 236 14.82 -14.60 -14.72
C THR A 236 16.12 -15.41 -14.53
N LYS A 237 17.25 -14.95 -15.08
CA LYS A 237 18.54 -15.63 -14.91
C LYS A 237 19.15 -15.36 -13.54
N GLY A 238 19.67 -16.41 -12.89
CA GLY A 238 20.41 -16.30 -11.62
C GLY A 238 19.52 -16.28 -10.37
N TYR A 239 18.37 -16.93 -10.43
CA TYR A 239 17.54 -17.25 -9.27
C TYR A 239 17.45 -18.78 -9.13
N LYS A 240 17.22 -19.25 -7.89
CA LYS A 240 17.04 -20.68 -7.58
C LYS A 240 15.80 -21.24 -8.26
#